data_AF-A0A849N5W6-F1
#
_entry.id   AF-A0A849N5W6-F1
#
_cell.length_a   1.000
_cell.length_b   1.000
_cell.length_c   1.000
_cell.angle_alpha   90.00
_cell.angle_beta   90.00
_cell.angle_gamma   90.00
#
_symmetry.space_group_name_H-M   'P 1'
#
loop_
_entity.id
_entity.type
_entity.pdbx_description
1 polymer ?
#
loop_
_entity_poly.entity_id
_entity_poly.type
_entity_poly.pdbx_seq_one_letter_code
_entity_poly.pdbx_strand_id
1 'polypeptide(L)' 'MRPKPSLRVFGRFAEPDVFVGTHAIERASLGGKWSIAWEIEKLECEQIWRQIFTSPLFSAAKYEDYITENAHPNVRLPP' A
#
# COMPACT_ATOMS: atom_id res chain seq x y z
N MET A 1 17.84 14.70 -12.17
CA MET A 1 16.59 13.91 -12.19
C MET A 1 16.76 12.79 -11.17
N ARG A 2 15.93 12.68 -10.12
CA ARG A 2 16.01 11.51 -9.21
C ARG A 2 15.43 10.31 -9.96
N PRO A 3 16.10 9.14 -9.98
CA PRO A 3 15.57 7.96 -10.67
C PRO A 3 14.19 7.62 -10.08
N LYS A 4 13.20 7.38 -10.95
CA LYS A 4 11.90 6.89 -10.50
C LYS A 4 12.13 5.49 -9.92
N PRO A 5 11.51 5.14 -8.77
CA PRO A 5 11.63 3.79 -8.21
C PRO A 5 11.28 2.76 -9.29
N SER A 6 12.21 1.87 -9.59
CA SER A 6 12.05 0.81 -10.59
C SER A 6 11.16 -0.32 -10.10
N LEU A 7 10.95 -0.44 -8.79
CA LEU A 7 10.11 -1.43 -8.15
C LEU A 7 8.95 -0.77 -7.41
N ARG A 8 7.82 -1.48 -7.35
CA ARG A 8 6.68 -1.19 -6.49
C ARG A 8 6.47 -2.38 -5.57
N VAL A 9 6.36 -2.11 -4.27
CA VAL A 9 6.05 -3.12 -3.26
C VAL A 9 4.56 -3.05 -3.00
N PHE A 10 3.90 -4.21 -3.10
CA PHE A 10 2.51 -4.39 -2.74
C PHE A 10 2.44 -5.05 -1.36
N GLY A 11 1.45 -4.67 -0.58
CA GLY A 11 1.32 -5.11 0.80
C GLY A 11 0.22 -4.34 1.51
N ARG A 12 0.06 -4.63 2.80
CA ARG A 12 -0.93 -3.96 3.66
C ARG A 12 -0.34 -3.72 5.04
N PHE A 13 -0.90 -2.75 5.74
CA PHE A 13 -0.55 -2.50 7.13
C PHE A 13 -1.24 -3.51 8.04
N ALA A 14 -0.46 -4.16 8.90
CA ALA A 14 -0.97 -5.01 9.97
C ALA A 14 -1.23 -4.19 11.25
N GLU A 15 -0.46 -3.11 11.44
CA GLU A 15 -0.51 -2.18 12.57
C GLU A 15 -0.19 -0.74 12.10
N PRO A 16 -0.38 0.30 12.94
CA PRO A 16 -0.03 1.69 12.66
C PRO A 16 1.37 1.96 12.14
N ASP A 17 2.34 1.08 12.35
CA ASP A 17 3.72 1.27 11.90
C ASP A 17 4.30 0.00 11.25
N VAL A 18 3.48 -1.04 11.07
CA VAL A 18 3.90 -2.33 10.53
C VAL A 18 3.29 -2.53 9.14
N PHE A 19 4.09 -2.26 8.12
CA PHE A 19 3.78 -2.62 6.73
C PHE A 19 4.30 -4.02 6.41
N VAL A 20 3.42 -4.90 5.94
CA VAL A 20 3.79 -6.23 5.47
C VAL A 20 3.70 -6.25 3.93
N GLY A 21 4.86 -6.29 3.29
CA GLY A 21 4.97 -6.48 1.84
C GLY A 21 4.71 -7.93 1.46
N THR A 22 3.79 -8.14 0.51
CA THR A 22 3.47 -9.48 0.00
C THR A 22 4.34 -9.84 -1.21
N HIS A 23 4.59 -8.88 -2.10
CA HIS A 23 5.46 -9.06 -3.27
C HIS A 23 5.91 -7.70 -3.83
N ALA A 24 6.87 -7.75 -4.76
CA ALA A 24 7.36 -6.59 -5.47
C ALA A 24 7.41 -6.85 -6.98
N ILE A 25 7.12 -5.82 -7.76
CA ILE A 25 7.02 -5.89 -9.22
C ILE A 25 7.66 -4.66 -9.84
N GLU A 26 8.22 -4.83 -11.04
CA GLU A 26 8.78 -3.73 -11.80
C GLU A 26 7.73 -2.68 -12.15
N ARG A 27 8.08 -1.40 -11.94
CA ARG A 27 7.22 -0.28 -12.31
C ARG A 27 6.86 -0.30 -13.80
N ALA A 28 7.77 -0.79 -14.65
CA ALA A 28 7.58 -0.84 -16.08
C ALA A 28 6.40 -1.73 -16.50
N SER A 29 6.10 -2.80 -15.74
CA SER A 29 4.99 -3.71 -16.06
C SER A 29 3.63 -3.24 -15.56
N LEU A 30 3.59 -2.29 -14.62
CA LEU A 30 2.35 -1.82 -13.97
C LEU A 30 1.58 -0.74 -14.74
N GLY A 31 2.19 -0.12 -15.75
CA GLY A 31 1.57 1.02 -16.45
C GLY A 31 1.25 2.20 -15.51
N GLY A 32 0.07 2.83 -15.69
CA GLY A 32 -0.42 3.94 -14.87
C GLY A 32 -1.23 3.51 -13.64
N LYS A 33 -1.54 4.45 -12.74
CA LYS A 33 -2.31 4.23 -11.49
C LYS A 33 -3.69 3.59 -11.70
N TRP A 34 -4.25 3.67 -12.90
CA TRP A 34 -5.58 3.15 -13.26
C TRP A 34 -5.49 2.11 -14.38
N SER A 35 -4.30 1.57 -14.64
CA SER A 35 -4.15 0.51 -15.62
C SER A 35 -4.78 -0.78 -15.09
N ILE A 36 -5.19 -1.65 -16.01
CA ILE A 36 -5.69 -2.98 -15.66
C ILE A 36 -4.61 -3.77 -14.89
N ALA A 37 -3.35 -3.67 -15.31
CA ALA A 37 -2.22 -4.31 -14.61
C ALA A 37 -2.11 -3.85 -13.15
N TRP A 38 -2.26 -2.56 -12.88
CA TRP A 38 -2.25 -2.03 -11.51
C TRP A 38 -3.42 -2.55 -10.68
N GLU A 39 -4.62 -2.62 -11.25
CA GLU A 39 -5.80 -3.17 -10.57
C GLU A 39 -5.66 -4.66 -10.27
N ILE A 40 -5.10 -5.44 -11.21
CA ILE A 40 -4.82 -6.87 -11.03
C ILE A 40 -3.86 -7.09 -9.86
N GLU A 41 -2.75 -6.36 -9.79
CA GLU A 41 -1.75 -6.54 -8.74
C GLU A 41 -2.27 -6.16 -7.35
N LYS A 42 -3.24 -5.23 -7.26
CA LYS A 42 -3.96 -4.98 -6.01
C LYS A 42 -4.82 -6.17 -5.58
N LEU A 43 -5.52 -6.81 -6.52
CA LEU A 43 -6.31 -8.01 -6.24
C LEU A 43 -5.42 -9.19 -5.85
N GLU A 44 -4.29 -9.37 -6.54
CA GLU A 44 -3.30 -10.40 -6.22
C GLU A 44 -2.74 -10.20 -4.80
N CYS A 45 -2.38 -8.96 -4.45
CA CYS A 45 -1.97 -8.62 -3.10
C CYS A 45 -3.03 -8.99 -2.04
N GLU A 46 -4.32 -8.83 -2.35
CA GLU A 46 -5.40 -9.23 -1.46
C GLU A 46 -5.51 -10.75 -1.33
N GLN A 47 -5.38 -11.47 -2.44
CA GLN A 47 -5.42 -12.94 -2.44
C GLN A 47 -4.26 -13.52 -1.63
N ILE A 48 -3.02 -13.06 -1.87
CA ILE A 48 -1.84 -13.49 -1.11
C ILE A 48 -2.03 -13.21 0.38
N TRP A 49 -2.55 -12.02 0.73
CA TRP A 49 -2.81 -11.70 2.13
C TRP A 49 -3.77 -12.71 2.78
N ARG A 50 -4.90 -13.01 2.13
CA ARG A 50 -5.90 -13.95 2.64
C ARG A 50 -5.37 -15.39 2.77
N GLN A 51 -4.38 -15.76 1.97
CA GLN A 51 -3.72 -17.06 2.07
C GLN A 51 -2.76 -17.14 3.26
N ILE A 52 -2.05 -16.05 3.56
CA ILE A 52 -1.05 -16.00 4.64
C ILE A 52 -1.70 -15.73 6.00
N PHE A 53 -2.69 -14.84 6.04
CA PHE A 53 -3.29 -14.34 7.28
C PHE A 53 -4.79 -14.65 7.33
N THR A 54 -5.23 -15.27 8.42
CA THR A 54 -6.64 -15.60 8.70
C THR A 54 -7.40 -14.46 9.39
N SER A 55 -6.69 -13.48 9.94
CA SER A 55 -7.28 -12.31 10.59
C SER A 55 -7.96 -11.40 9.57
N PRO A 56 -9.14 -10.82 9.87
CA PRO A 56 -9.68 -9.75 9.05
C PRO A 56 -8.63 -8.64 8.93
N LEU A 57 -8.50 -8.14 7.70
CA LEU A 57 -7.69 -6.97 7.40
C LEU A 57 -8.08 -5.85 8.35
N PHE A 58 -7.10 -5.16 8.94
CA PHE A 58 -7.38 -3.85 9.51
C PHE A 58 -7.97 -3.04 8.37
N SER A 59 -9.29 -2.79 8.44
CA SER A 59 -10.01 -2.10 7.40
C SER A 59 -9.63 -0.63 7.50
N ALA A 60 -8.47 -0.28 6.94
CA ALA A 60 -8.29 1.05 6.41
C ALA A 60 -9.21 1.16 5.18
N ALA A 61 -10.53 1.19 5.43
CA ALA A 61 -11.56 1.41 4.43
C ALA A 61 -11.35 2.77 3.75
N LYS A 62 -10.60 3.66 4.41
CA LYS A 62 -9.94 4.79 3.77
C LYS A 62 -8.51 4.85 4.27
N TYR A 63 -7.57 4.86 3.34
CA TYR A 63 -6.19 5.25 3.60
C TYR A 63 -6.10 6.61 4.33
N GLU A 64 -7.08 7.50 4.09
CA GLU A 64 -7.22 8.78 4.78
C GLU A 64 -7.51 8.64 6.28
N ASP A 65 -8.32 7.65 6.70
CA ASP A 65 -8.70 7.48 8.11
C ASP A 65 -7.48 7.06 8.93
N TYR A 66 -6.62 6.19 8.38
CA TYR A 66 -5.37 5.78 9.02
C TYR A 66 -4.37 6.95 9.18
N ILE A 67 -4.20 7.79 8.16
CA ILE A 67 -3.34 8.98 8.28
C ILE A 67 -3.94 9.93 9.31
N THR A 68 -5.24 10.12 9.32
CA THR A 68 -5.89 11.09 10.23
C THR A 68 -5.83 10.62 11.68
N GLU A 69 -6.01 9.33 11.94
CA GLU A 69 -5.97 8.75 13.29
C GLU A 69 -4.55 8.61 13.86
N ASN A 70 -3.55 8.39 13.00
CA ASN A 70 -2.18 8.08 13.43
C ASN A 70 -1.14 9.14 13.01
N ALA A 71 -1.55 10.24 12.36
CA ALA A 71 -0.66 11.38 12.16
C ALA A 71 -0.33 12.00 13.52
N HIS A 72 0.91 11.78 13.95
CA HIS A 72 1.48 12.46 15.10
C HIS A 72 1.28 13.99 14.95
N PRO A 73 0.89 14.74 16.01
CA PRO A 73 0.65 16.20 15.95
C PRO A 73 1.88 17.07 15.57
N ASN A 74 2.98 16.45 15.12
CA ASN A 74 4.21 17.13 14.71
C ASN A 74 4.30 17.42 13.20
N VAL A 75 3.26 17.14 12.41
CA VAL A 75 3.20 17.60 11.02
C VAL A 75 2.88 19.10 11.03
N ARG A 76 3.94 19.93 11.05
CA ARG A 76 3.83 21.36 10.77
C ARG A 76 3.28 21.53 9.36
N LEU A 77 2.04 22.00 9.24
CA LEU A 77 1.56 22.59 7.99
C LEU A 77 2.40 23.84 7.70
N PRO A 78 2.79 24.10 6.43
CA PRO A 78 3.44 25.36 6.07
C PRO A 78 2.47 26.53 6.29
N PRO A 79 2.99 27.76 6.48
CA PRO A 79 2.20 28.93 6.83
C PRO A 79 1.12 29.28 5.80
#